data_AF-A0A6I4ZF38-F1
#
_entry.id   AF-A0A6I4ZF38-F1
#
_cell.length_a   1.000
_cell.length_b   1.000
_cell.length_c   1.000
_cell.angle_alpha   90.00
_cell.angle_beta   90.00
_cell.angle_gamma   90.00
#
_symmetry.space_group_name_H-M   'P 1'
#
loop_
_entity.id
_entity.type
_entity.pdbx_description
1 polymer ?
#
loop_
_entity_poly.entity_id
_entity_poly.type
_entity_poly.pdbx_seq_one_letter_code
_entity_poly.pdbx_strand_id
1 'polypeptide(L)'
;MSASSPNSRNSNPARYPPSMKVFISSVIGGFELYRDAAATAVETLGYEVVRAEDFGATVSSPQEACLAGVREVDLTILLLGERYGAEQPSGLSATHEEYREAQGRQPVLAFVQEGVDHETRQTEFIREVREWETGTLTSSFRTEVDLRGAVTRGLHLFAVSVASGSIDERELLAIAEGGVDDSTASKFFGGEPEVVLSLAPGPRREILRPSELEDDSLARELQQEVLFGTHSLFAVESGASTELRGERLVVSQDRASVEITSAGDIVVRQAAMAADRSFTEIPALIQEDVCSSVADALKLSAVILDRIDSPKRLSHIAAVAALTDVGFQAWRTRDEHDKNPNSGSFGMGPDRTVVHLNPAVRTRAEFSQRPDELAHDLMYLFRRELKQ
;
A
#
# COMPACT_ATOMS: atom_id res chain seq x y z
N MET A 1 67.46 -9.64 -1.18
CA MET A 1 66.23 -9.11 -0.54
C MET A 1 65.61 -8.13 -1.52
N SER A 2 64.27 -8.14 -1.63
CA SER A 2 63.43 -7.53 -2.67
C SER A 2 63.12 -8.47 -3.84
N ALA A 3 62.15 -9.37 -3.58
CA ALA A 3 61.41 -10.10 -4.60
C ALA A 3 60.00 -9.52 -4.68
N SER A 4 59.57 -9.23 -5.90
CA SER A 4 58.29 -8.66 -6.30
C SER A 4 57.12 -9.59 -5.96
N SER A 5 56.10 -9.08 -5.26
CA SER A 5 54.80 -9.77 -5.10
C SER A 5 53.86 -9.41 -6.26
N PRO A 6 53.13 -10.38 -6.83
CA PRO A 6 52.24 -10.15 -7.96
C PRO A 6 50.84 -9.70 -7.49
N ASN A 7 50.25 -8.90 -8.36
CA ASN A 7 48.94 -8.28 -8.30
C ASN A 7 47.83 -9.35 -8.39
N SER A 8 47.15 -9.68 -7.27
CA SER A 8 45.97 -10.55 -7.28
C SER A 8 44.73 -9.74 -7.67
N ARG A 9 44.36 -9.80 -8.96
CA ARG A 9 43.04 -9.38 -9.42
C ARG A 9 41.98 -10.26 -8.75
N ASN A 10 41.23 -9.69 -7.83
CA ASN A 10 40.07 -10.33 -7.24
C ASN A 10 38.93 -10.29 -8.27
N SER A 11 38.83 -11.34 -9.09
CA SER A 11 37.67 -11.56 -9.96
C SER A 11 36.51 -12.02 -9.08
N ASN A 12 35.68 -11.08 -8.64
CA ASN A 12 34.38 -11.42 -8.06
C ASN A 12 33.46 -11.78 -9.24
N PRO A 13 33.01 -13.04 -9.41
CA PRO A 13 32.01 -13.35 -10.42
C PRO A 13 30.75 -12.56 -10.08
N ALA A 14 30.15 -11.92 -11.09
CA ALA A 14 28.89 -11.20 -10.93
C ALA A 14 27.90 -12.09 -10.18
N ARG A 15 27.58 -11.74 -8.93
CA ARG A 15 26.45 -12.34 -8.21
C ARG A 15 25.23 -11.93 -9.01
N TYR A 16 24.68 -12.87 -9.77
CA TYR A 16 23.30 -12.75 -10.23
C TYR A 16 22.42 -12.51 -9.00
N PRO A 17 21.41 -11.62 -9.08
CA PRO A 17 20.42 -11.54 -8.02
C PRO A 17 19.86 -12.95 -7.76
N PRO A 18 19.55 -13.30 -6.50
CA PRO A 18 18.98 -14.61 -6.21
C PRO A 18 17.76 -14.85 -7.13
N SER A 19 17.75 -15.99 -7.82
CA SER A 19 16.62 -16.39 -8.65
C SER A 19 15.41 -16.62 -7.74
N MET A 20 14.28 -16.01 -8.11
CA MET A 20 13.03 -16.15 -7.38
C MET A 20 12.65 -17.64 -7.22
N LYS A 21 12.27 -18.04 -6.01
CA LYS A 21 11.75 -19.38 -5.71
C LYS A 21 10.23 -19.38 -5.76
N VAL A 22 9.66 -20.34 -6.47
CA VAL A 22 8.21 -20.45 -6.67
C VAL A 22 7.70 -21.80 -6.21
N PHE A 23 6.79 -21.79 -5.24
CA PHE A 23 6.11 -23.01 -4.78
C PHE A 23 4.88 -23.30 -5.66
N ILE A 24 4.68 -24.55 -6.08
CA ILE A 24 3.51 -24.96 -6.85
C ILE A 24 2.60 -25.82 -5.97
N SER A 25 1.49 -25.23 -5.53
CA SER A 25 0.46 -25.86 -4.71
C SER A 25 -0.70 -26.37 -5.57
N SER A 26 -1.11 -27.63 -5.38
CA SER A 26 -2.29 -28.22 -6.02
C SER A 26 -2.69 -29.52 -5.30
N VAL A 27 -3.85 -30.08 -5.65
CA VAL A 27 -4.20 -31.43 -5.20
C VAL A 27 -3.18 -32.46 -5.71
N ILE A 28 -2.76 -33.41 -4.88
CA ILE A 28 -1.68 -34.35 -5.22
C ILE A 28 -2.03 -35.19 -6.45
N GLY A 29 -3.18 -35.88 -6.43
CA GLY A 29 -3.55 -36.81 -7.51
C GLY A 29 -4.34 -36.15 -8.64
N GLY A 30 -3.97 -36.45 -9.88
CA GLY A 30 -4.69 -36.02 -11.10
C GLY A 30 -4.30 -34.63 -11.61
N PHE A 31 -3.31 -33.99 -10.99
CA PHE A 31 -2.81 -32.67 -11.35
C PHE A 31 -1.34 -32.66 -11.81
N GLU A 32 -0.75 -33.84 -12.00
CA GLU A 32 0.66 -34.04 -12.34
C GLU A 32 1.03 -33.27 -13.62
N LEU A 33 0.24 -33.42 -14.69
CA LEU A 33 0.48 -32.73 -15.97
C LEU A 33 0.35 -31.21 -15.86
N TYR A 34 -0.57 -30.72 -15.02
CA TYR A 34 -0.76 -29.29 -14.79
C TYR A 34 0.38 -28.70 -13.97
N ARG A 35 0.88 -29.42 -12.95
CA ARG A 35 2.07 -29.04 -12.19
C ARG A 35 3.31 -29.00 -13.06
N ASP A 36 3.49 -29.97 -13.96
CA ASP A 36 4.60 -29.98 -14.91
C ASP A 36 4.54 -28.81 -15.90
N ALA A 37 3.35 -28.47 -16.38
CA ALA A 37 3.14 -27.29 -17.22
C ALA A 37 3.46 -25.98 -16.48
N ALA A 38 3.03 -25.84 -15.21
CA ALA A 38 3.33 -24.68 -14.38
C ALA A 38 4.83 -24.56 -14.08
N ALA A 39 5.50 -25.65 -13.71
CA ALA A 39 6.94 -25.65 -13.46
C ALA A 39 7.75 -25.32 -14.71
N THR A 40 7.37 -25.88 -15.87
CA THR A 40 8.00 -25.54 -17.15
C THR A 40 7.92 -24.02 -17.40
N ALA A 41 6.78 -23.38 -17.09
CA ALA A 41 6.65 -21.93 -17.22
C ALA A 41 7.55 -21.16 -16.25
N VAL A 42 7.65 -21.60 -14.99
CA VAL A 42 8.53 -21.01 -13.97
C VAL A 42 10.00 -21.11 -14.40
N GLU A 43 10.46 -22.30 -14.77
CA GLU A 43 11.84 -22.55 -15.21
C GLU A 43 12.19 -21.79 -16.49
N THR A 44 11.23 -21.64 -17.41
CA THR A 44 11.42 -20.86 -18.65
C THR A 44 11.78 -19.40 -18.36
N LEU A 45 11.32 -18.85 -17.23
CA LEU A 45 11.65 -17.49 -16.79
C LEU A 45 12.94 -17.42 -15.94
N GLY A 46 13.62 -18.54 -15.72
CA GLY A 46 14.86 -18.63 -14.94
C GLY A 46 14.65 -18.63 -13.42
N TYR A 47 13.44 -18.96 -12.97
CA TYR A 47 13.10 -19.09 -11.55
C TYR A 47 13.27 -20.52 -11.04
N GLU A 48 13.46 -20.68 -9.74
CA GLU A 48 13.59 -21.98 -9.08
C GLU A 48 12.21 -22.51 -8.69
N VAL A 49 11.93 -23.77 -9.01
CA VAL A 49 10.67 -24.43 -8.67
C VAL A 49 10.83 -25.20 -7.37
N VAL A 50 9.86 -25.08 -6.47
CA VAL A 50 9.71 -25.90 -5.27
C VAL A 50 8.39 -26.66 -5.37
N ARG A 51 8.44 -27.99 -5.20
CA ARG A 51 7.25 -28.85 -5.20
C ARG A 51 7.18 -29.70 -3.95
N ALA A 52 5.96 -30.09 -3.58
CA ALA A 52 5.73 -31.04 -2.50
C ALA A 52 6.44 -32.39 -2.72
N GLU A 53 6.55 -32.82 -3.98
CA GLU A 53 7.18 -34.09 -4.36
C GLU A 53 8.71 -34.10 -4.23
N ASP A 54 9.35 -32.93 -4.18
CA ASP A 54 10.81 -32.81 -4.10
C ASP A 54 11.33 -32.89 -2.66
N PHE A 55 10.42 -32.82 -1.67
CA PHE A 55 10.80 -33.02 -0.27
C PHE A 55 11.13 -34.49 -0.04
N GLY A 56 12.43 -34.78 0.08
CA GLY A 56 12.94 -36.10 0.43
C GLY A 56 12.45 -36.60 1.79
N ALA A 57 12.88 -37.79 2.19
CA ALA A 57 12.49 -38.37 3.47
C ALA A 57 12.96 -37.51 4.67
N THR A 58 12.10 -36.63 5.17
CA THR A 58 12.32 -35.83 6.37
C THR A 58 11.74 -36.50 7.61
N VAL A 59 12.21 -36.09 8.79
CA VAL A 59 11.69 -36.54 10.10
C VAL A 59 10.32 -35.91 10.42
N SER A 60 10.03 -34.76 9.81
CA SER A 60 8.73 -34.07 9.84
C SER A 60 7.70 -34.76 8.96
N SER A 61 6.42 -34.60 9.33
CA SER A 61 5.31 -35.09 8.51
C SER A 61 5.31 -34.41 7.12
N PRO A 62 4.78 -35.06 6.07
CA PRO A 62 4.67 -34.45 4.74
C PRO A 62 3.96 -33.10 4.75
N GLN A 63 2.96 -32.96 5.62
CA GLN A 63 2.22 -31.71 5.83
C GLN A 63 3.12 -30.60 6.39
N GLU A 64 3.90 -30.87 7.43
CA GLU A 64 4.85 -29.90 7.99
C GLU A 64 5.95 -29.52 6.99
N ALA A 65 6.40 -30.47 6.17
CA ALA A 65 7.39 -30.22 5.11
C ALA A 65 6.84 -29.30 4.02
N CYS A 66 5.59 -29.52 3.56
CA CYS A 66 4.92 -28.63 2.62
C CYS A 66 4.79 -27.20 3.16
N LEU A 67 4.32 -27.04 4.41
CA LEU A 67 4.17 -25.73 5.03
C LEU A 67 5.52 -25.04 5.25
N ALA A 68 6.58 -25.78 5.59
CA ALA A 68 7.93 -25.25 5.63
C ALA A 68 8.41 -24.78 4.26
N GLY A 69 8.15 -25.56 3.21
CA GLY A 69 8.45 -25.19 1.82
C GLY A 69 7.76 -23.89 1.39
N VAL A 70 6.48 -23.73 1.73
CA VAL A 70 5.73 -22.49 1.47
C VAL A 70 6.35 -21.26 2.16
N ARG A 71 7.02 -21.43 3.31
CA ARG A 71 7.67 -20.31 4.04
C ARG A 71 9.02 -19.90 3.47
N GLU A 72 9.62 -20.72 2.62
CA GLU A 72 10.97 -20.50 2.07
C GLU A 72 10.96 -20.03 0.60
N VAL A 73 9.78 -19.72 0.04
CA VAL A 73 9.61 -19.25 -1.34
C VAL A 73 9.20 -17.78 -1.42
N ASP A 74 9.41 -17.19 -2.59
CA ASP A 74 9.09 -15.78 -2.88
C ASP A 74 7.67 -15.60 -3.44
N LEU A 75 7.06 -16.66 -3.99
CA LEU A 75 5.70 -16.67 -4.54
C LEU A 75 5.12 -18.08 -4.55
N THR A 76 3.80 -18.17 -4.37
CA THR A 76 3.06 -19.42 -4.51
C THR A 76 2.17 -19.39 -5.76
N ILE A 77 2.29 -20.40 -6.62
CA ILE A 77 1.29 -20.70 -7.65
C ILE A 77 0.30 -21.69 -7.04
N LEU A 78 -0.98 -21.32 -7.04
CA LEU A 78 -2.07 -22.15 -6.53
C LEU A 78 -2.91 -22.66 -7.70
N LEU A 79 -2.98 -23.98 -7.90
CA LEU A 79 -3.80 -24.61 -8.94
C LEU A 79 -5.05 -25.25 -8.32
N LEU A 80 -6.22 -24.79 -8.74
CA LEU A 80 -7.51 -25.24 -8.22
C LEU A 80 -8.30 -25.97 -9.31
N GLY A 81 -8.53 -27.27 -9.09
CA GLY A 81 -9.25 -28.15 -10.00
C GLY A 81 -10.67 -28.49 -9.57
N GLU A 82 -11.19 -29.58 -10.12
CA GLU A 82 -12.47 -30.19 -9.75
C GLU A 82 -12.54 -30.56 -8.25
N ARG A 83 -11.49 -31.18 -7.72
CA ARG A 83 -11.47 -31.78 -6.38
C ARG A 83 -10.81 -30.87 -5.34
N TYR A 84 -11.35 -30.87 -4.12
CA TYR A 84 -10.80 -30.12 -2.99
C TYR A 84 -9.56 -30.79 -2.36
N GLY A 85 -9.50 -32.12 -2.42
CA GLY A 85 -8.46 -32.92 -1.76
C GLY A 85 -8.91 -33.46 -0.39
N ALA A 86 -8.08 -34.32 0.19
CA ALA A 86 -8.39 -34.95 1.48
C ALA A 86 -8.20 -33.97 2.64
N GLU A 87 -9.20 -33.92 3.52
CA GLU A 87 -9.16 -33.12 4.74
C GLU A 87 -8.07 -33.64 5.69
N GLN A 88 -7.27 -32.71 6.21
CA GLN A 88 -6.27 -32.91 7.24
C GLN A 88 -6.91 -32.75 8.63
N PRO A 89 -6.19 -33.03 9.73
CA PRO A 89 -6.72 -32.84 11.10
C PRO A 89 -7.26 -31.44 11.41
N SER A 90 -6.83 -30.42 10.66
CA SER A 90 -7.34 -29.04 10.74
C SER A 90 -8.76 -28.86 10.18
N GLY A 91 -9.29 -29.84 9.43
CA GLY A 91 -10.53 -29.73 8.68
C GLY A 91 -10.40 -29.06 7.31
N LEU A 92 -9.17 -28.71 6.89
CA LEU A 92 -8.84 -28.16 5.58
C LEU A 92 -8.09 -29.18 4.72
N SER A 93 -8.11 -29.05 3.39
CA SER A 93 -7.22 -29.83 2.54
C SER A 93 -5.80 -29.27 2.60
N ALA A 94 -4.79 -30.10 2.27
CA ALA A 94 -3.39 -29.68 2.29
C ALA A 94 -3.16 -28.42 1.42
N THR A 95 -3.72 -28.38 0.21
CA THR A 95 -3.67 -27.23 -0.69
C THR A 95 -4.28 -25.96 -0.08
N HIS A 96 -5.35 -26.09 0.70
CA HIS A 96 -5.96 -24.96 1.38
C HIS A 96 -5.10 -24.49 2.58
N GLU A 97 -4.50 -25.40 3.34
CA GLU A 97 -3.53 -25.04 4.38
C GLU A 97 -2.32 -24.30 3.81
N GLU A 98 -1.77 -24.78 2.69
CA GLU A 98 -0.67 -24.12 1.97
C GLU A 98 -1.05 -22.70 1.51
N TYR A 99 -2.28 -22.52 0.99
CA TYR A 99 -2.79 -21.19 0.64
C TYR A 99 -2.85 -20.26 1.85
N ARG A 100 -3.43 -20.70 2.97
CA ARG A 100 -3.54 -19.87 4.19
C ARG A 100 -2.18 -19.58 4.81
N GLU A 101 -1.22 -20.48 4.68
CA GLU A 101 0.15 -20.21 5.09
C GLU A 101 0.82 -19.16 4.20
N ALA A 102 0.58 -19.20 2.88
CA ALA A 102 1.09 -18.18 1.96
C ALA A 102 0.40 -16.81 2.16
N GLN A 103 -0.88 -16.83 2.53
CA GLN A 103 -1.71 -15.64 2.71
C GLN A 103 -1.09 -14.65 3.70
N GLY A 104 -0.84 -13.42 3.24
CA GLY A 104 -0.23 -12.36 4.04
C GLY A 104 1.28 -12.48 4.25
N ARG A 105 1.94 -13.51 3.70
CA ARG A 105 3.40 -13.69 3.73
C ARG A 105 4.04 -13.44 2.37
N GLN A 106 3.49 -14.06 1.33
CA GLN A 106 3.95 -13.88 -0.04
C GLN A 106 2.78 -13.82 -1.02
N PRO A 107 2.99 -13.25 -2.23
CA PRO A 107 1.98 -13.23 -3.28
C PRO A 107 1.54 -14.64 -3.70
N VAL A 108 0.25 -14.79 -3.98
CA VAL A 108 -0.33 -16.03 -4.54
C VAL A 108 -0.88 -15.75 -5.93
N LEU A 109 -0.44 -16.53 -6.93
CA LEU A 109 -1.05 -16.56 -8.27
C LEU A 109 -1.96 -17.77 -8.37
N ALA A 110 -3.27 -17.55 -8.28
CA ALA A 110 -4.27 -18.62 -8.33
C ALA A 110 -4.78 -18.86 -9.76
N PHE A 111 -4.80 -20.13 -10.16
CA PHE A 111 -5.30 -20.59 -11.45
C PHE A 111 -6.42 -21.58 -11.21
N VAL A 112 -7.61 -21.29 -11.75
CA VAL A 112 -8.82 -22.11 -11.56
C VAL A 112 -9.17 -22.85 -12.84
N GLN A 113 -9.32 -24.17 -12.76
CA GLN A 113 -9.71 -24.99 -13.90
C GLN A 113 -11.16 -24.71 -14.29
N GLU A 114 -11.41 -24.49 -15.57
CA GLU A 114 -12.74 -24.30 -16.14
C GLU A 114 -13.23 -25.56 -16.86
N GLY A 115 -14.55 -25.68 -17.00
CA GLY A 115 -15.18 -26.80 -17.71
C GLY A 115 -15.21 -28.09 -16.91
N VAL A 116 -15.06 -27.99 -15.59
CA VAL A 116 -15.16 -29.09 -14.63
C VAL A 116 -16.20 -28.76 -13.56
N ASP A 117 -16.81 -29.79 -12.98
CA ASP A 117 -17.80 -29.65 -11.90
C ASP A 117 -17.11 -29.66 -10.54
N HIS A 118 -16.81 -28.48 -9.99
CA HIS A 118 -16.10 -28.38 -8.71
C HIS A 118 -16.91 -28.97 -7.54
N GLU A 119 -16.23 -29.73 -6.67
CA GLU A 119 -16.80 -30.17 -5.39
C GLU A 119 -17.26 -28.97 -4.55
N THR A 120 -18.25 -29.17 -3.67
CA THR A 120 -18.80 -28.08 -2.85
C THR A 120 -17.73 -27.36 -2.03
N ARG A 121 -16.88 -28.12 -1.33
CA ARG A 121 -15.75 -27.58 -0.55
C ARG A 121 -14.76 -26.81 -1.42
N GLN A 122 -14.53 -27.27 -2.65
CA GLN A 122 -13.65 -26.60 -3.60
C GLN A 122 -14.25 -25.29 -4.10
N THR A 123 -15.57 -25.25 -4.32
CA THR A 123 -16.29 -24.02 -4.68
C THR A 123 -16.21 -22.98 -3.57
N GLU A 124 -16.36 -23.39 -2.31
CA GLU A 124 -16.17 -22.51 -1.15
C GLU A 124 -14.74 -21.96 -1.09
N PHE A 125 -13.75 -22.81 -1.31
CA PHE A 125 -12.35 -22.40 -1.31
C PHE A 125 -12.01 -21.44 -2.47
N ILE A 126 -12.48 -21.72 -3.70
CA ILE A 126 -12.32 -20.82 -4.84
C ILE A 126 -12.93 -19.44 -4.54
N ARG A 127 -14.08 -19.41 -3.85
CA ARG A 127 -14.72 -18.16 -3.46
C ARG A 127 -13.87 -17.39 -2.44
N GLU A 128 -13.36 -18.07 -1.40
CA GLU A 128 -12.42 -17.47 -0.43
C GLU A 128 -11.20 -16.86 -1.11
N VAL A 129 -10.58 -17.59 -2.04
CA VAL A 129 -9.42 -17.12 -2.81
C VAL A 129 -9.76 -15.89 -3.64
N ARG A 130 -10.90 -15.87 -4.33
CA ARG A 130 -11.30 -14.72 -5.18
C ARG A 130 -11.72 -13.49 -4.38
N GLU A 131 -12.31 -13.67 -3.19
CA GLU A 131 -12.66 -12.56 -2.30
C GLU A 131 -11.41 -11.91 -1.70
N TRP A 132 -10.34 -12.70 -1.50
CA TRP A 132 -9.07 -12.23 -0.97
C TRP A 132 -8.13 -11.65 -2.04
N GLU A 133 -7.89 -12.40 -3.13
CA GLU A 133 -6.97 -12.04 -4.21
C GLU A 133 -7.68 -11.18 -5.27
N THR A 134 -7.63 -9.86 -5.12
CA THR A 134 -8.25 -8.95 -6.12
C THR A 134 -7.36 -8.76 -7.36
N GLY A 135 -7.93 -8.91 -8.56
CA GLY A 135 -7.28 -8.53 -9.83
C GLY A 135 -6.39 -9.61 -10.50
N THR A 136 -5.19 -9.22 -10.96
CA THR A 136 -4.24 -10.01 -11.79
C THR A 136 -3.76 -11.32 -11.17
N LEU A 137 -4.07 -11.55 -9.90
CA LEU A 137 -3.65 -12.70 -9.09
C LEU A 137 -4.57 -13.92 -9.24
N THR A 138 -5.67 -13.80 -10.00
CA THR A 138 -6.55 -14.93 -10.34
C THR A 138 -6.77 -15.05 -11.86
N SER A 139 -6.62 -16.25 -12.42
CA SER A 139 -6.89 -16.56 -13.84
C SER A 139 -7.52 -17.94 -13.99
N SER A 140 -8.13 -18.23 -15.14
CA SER A 140 -8.65 -19.57 -15.44
C SER A 140 -7.80 -20.33 -16.48
N PHE A 141 -7.95 -21.65 -16.52
CA PHE A 141 -7.32 -22.54 -17.52
C PHE A 141 -8.22 -23.75 -17.83
N ARG A 142 -8.01 -24.42 -18.96
CA ARG A 142 -8.72 -25.67 -19.31
C ARG A 142 -7.78 -26.82 -19.60
N THR A 143 -6.67 -26.52 -20.28
CA THR A 143 -5.64 -27.48 -20.66
C THR A 143 -4.29 -27.12 -20.04
N GLU A 144 -3.35 -28.06 -20.07
CA GLU A 144 -1.96 -27.88 -19.65
C GLU A 144 -1.25 -26.80 -20.50
N VAL A 145 -1.58 -26.69 -21.78
CA VAL A 145 -1.03 -25.67 -22.68
C VAL A 145 -1.55 -24.28 -22.30
N ASP A 146 -2.85 -24.17 -22.00
CA ASP A 146 -3.46 -22.93 -21.54
C ASP A 146 -2.85 -22.49 -20.21
N LEU A 147 -2.70 -23.44 -19.28
CA LEU A 147 -2.12 -23.21 -17.97
C LEU A 147 -0.68 -22.70 -18.08
N ARG A 148 0.18 -23.35 -18.88
CA ARG A 148 1.56 -22.89 -19.10
C ARG A 148 1.59 -21.45 -19.60
N GLY A 149 0.73 -21.12 -20.57
CA GLY A 149 0.61 -19.75 -21.10
C GLY A 149 0.10 -18.76 -20.05
N ALA A 150 -0.88 -19.14 -19.24
CA ALA A 150 -1.43 -18.31 -18.18
C ALA A 150 -0.41 -18.05 -17.06
N VAL A 151 0.30 -19.08 -16.61
CA VAL A 151 1.37 -18.98 -15.60
C VAL A 151 2.51 -18.11 -16.11
N THR A 152 2.98 -18.30 -17.35
CA THR A 152 4.06 -17.48 -17.93
C THR A 152 3.68 -16.00 -17.95
N ARG A 153 2.44 -15.68 -18.37
CA ARG A 153 1.95 -14.29 -18.37
C ARG A 153 1.79 -13.73 -16.96
N GLY A 154 1.22 -14.51 -16.03
CA GLY A 154 1.04 -14.11 -14.63
C GLY A 154 2.38 -13.78 -13.95
N LEU A 155 3.37 -14.66 -14.11
CA LEU A 155 4.72 -14.45 -13.61
C LEU A 155 5.41 -13.27 -14.29
N HIS A 156 5.24 -13.07 -15.59
CA HIS A 156 5.81 -11.91 -16.28
C HIS A 156 5.19 -10.59 -15.77
N LEU A 157 3.86 -10.53 -15.65
CA LEU A 157 3.17 -9.34 -15.12
C LEU A 157 3.56 -9.07 -13.66
N PHE A 158 3.70 -10.12 -12.86
CA PHE A 158 4.23 -10.03 -11.50
C PHE A 158 5.68 -9.53 -11.49
N ALA A 159 6.55 -10.10 -12.32
CA ALA A 159 7.93 -9.66 -12.44
C ALA A 159 8.02 -8.19 -12.88
N VAL A 160 7.14 -7.74 -13.79
CA VAL A 160 7.04 -6.32 -14.17
C VAL A 160 6.53 -5.46 -13.01
N SER A 161 5.55 -5.93 -12.23
CA SER A 161 5.04 -5.19 -11.07
C SER A 161 6.10 -5.07 -9.96
N VAL A 162 6.90 -6.11 -9.73
CA VAL A 162 8.02 -6.10 -8.78
C VAL A 162 9.23 -5.33 -9.33
N ALA A 163 9.59 -5.52 -10.60
CA ALA A 163 10.68 -4.79 -11.27
C ALA A 163 10.36 -3.31 -11.49
N SER A 164 9.11 -2.90 -11.25
CA SER A 164 8.76 -1.49 -11.14
C SER A 164 9.56 -0.81 -10.01
N GLY A 165 10.09 -1.56 -9.04
CA GLY A 165 11.21 -1.13 -8.20
C GLY A 165 11.18 -1.83 -6.84
N SER A 166 12.37 -2.17 -6.33
CA SER A 166 12.55 -2.48 -4.92
C SER A 166 12.01 -1.30 -4.11
N ILE A 167 10.95 -1.53 -3.36
CA ILE A 167 10.38 -0.50 -2.49
C ILE A 167 11.31 -0.39 -1.29
N ASP A 168 12.09 0.69 -1.25
CA ASP A 168 12.84 1.05 -0.06
C ASP A 168 11.88 1.74 0.91
N GLU A 169 11.33 0.96 1.85
CA GLU A 169 10.39 1.47 2.87
C GLU A 169 10.98 2.63 3.66
N ARG A 170 12.29 2.61 3.94
CA ARG A 170 12.95 3.68 4.70
C ARG A 170 13.05 4.95 3.87
N GLU A 171 13.34 4.82 2.58
CA GLU A 171 13.35 5.96 1.66
C GLU A 171 11.96 6.59 1.54
N LEU A 172 10.92 5.79 1.31
CA LEU A 172 9.55 6.30 1.21
C LEU A 172 9.09 6.97 2.50
N LEU A 173 9.35 6.36 3.66
CA LEU A 173 9.01 6.95 4.94
C LEU A 173 9.74 8.27 5.17
N ALA A 174 11.05 8.35 4.88
CA ALA A 174 11.82 9.58 5.04
C ALA A 174 11.32 10.71 4.14
N ILE A 175 10.88 10.41 2.91
CA ILE A 175 10.27 11.39 2.01
C ILE A 175 8.92 11.86 2.57
N ALA A 176 8.08 10.95 3.04
CA ALA A 176 6.79 11.29 3.63
C ALA A 176 6.95 12.15 4.89
N GLU A 177 7.89 11.80 5.78
CA GLU A 177 8.26 12.61 6.95
C GLU A 177 8.75 14.01 6.55
N GLY A 178 9.63 14.09 5.53
CA GLY A 178 10.13 15.36 5.00
C GLY A 178 9.03 16.25 4.42
N GLY A 179 8.00 15.67 3.81
CA GLY A 179 6.84 16.42 3.31
C GLY A 179 6.02 17.07 4.41
N VAL A 180 5.94 16.43 5.59
CA VAL A 180 5.33 17.04 6.78
C VAL A 180 6.20 18.16 7.35
N ASP A 181 7.52 17.95 7.37
CA ASP A 181 8.51 18.91 7.91
C ASP A 181 8.63 20.21 7.09
N ASP A 182 8.09 20.25 5.86
CA ASP A 182 8.21 21.43 5.00
C ASP A 182 7.39 22.63 5.54
N SER A 183 8.04 23.41 6.40
CA SER A 183 7.50 24.61 7.05
C SER A 183 7.17 25.77 6.09
N THR A 184 7.49 25.65 4.80
CA THR A 184 7.24 26.73 3.84
C THR A 184 5.74 26.98 3.59
N ALA A 185 4.87 26.00 3.89
CA ALA A 185 3.42 26.14 3.79
C ALA A 185 2.73 26.59 5.12
N SER A 186 3.35 26.37 6.29
CA SER A 186 2.79 26.79 7.60
C SER A 186 2.58 28.30 7.74
N LYS A 187 3.19 29.11 6.85
CA LYS A 187 2.98 30.57 6.80
C LYS A 187 1.65 31.00 6.19
N PHE A 188 0.89 30.09 5.57
CA PHE A 188 -0.39 30.42 4.94
C PHE A 188 -1.56 30.51 5.93
N PHE A 189 -1.51 29.77 7.03
CA PHE A 189 -2.69 29.53 7.89
C PHE A 189 -2.71 30.34 9.18
N GLY A 190 -1.88 31.39 9.28
CA GLY A 190 -1.92 32.33 10.40
C GLY A 190 -1.52 31.75 11.76
N GLY A 191 -0.84 30.60 11.80
CA GLY A 191 -0.43 29.93 13.04
C GLY A 191 -1.57 29.21 13.77
N GLU A 192 -2.65 28.87 13.06
CA GLU A 192 -3.65 27.93 13.57
C GLU A 192 -3.12 26.48 13.51
N PRO A 193 -3.58 25.58 14.39
CA PRO A 193 -3.26 24.17 14.31
C PRO A 193 -3.63 23.57 12.96
N GLU A 194 -2.75 22.74 12.41
CA GLU A 194 -2.90 22.12 11.09
C GLU A 194 -2.84 20.59 11.18
N VAL A 195 -3.68 19.93 10.38
CA VAL A 195 -3.54 18.52 10.03
C VAL A 195 -2.79 18.43 8.70
N VAL A 196 -1.69 17.70 8.70
CA VAL A 196 -0.86 17.47 7.52
C VAL A 196 -0.85 15.97 7.20
N LEU A 197 -1.20 15.62 5.97
CA LEU A 197 -1.03 14.27 5.42
C LEU A 197 0.02 14.34 4.30
N SER A 198 1.07 13.56 4.43
CA SER A 198 2.13 13.42 3.42
C SER A 198 2.20 11.98 2.94
N LEU A 199 2.06 11.81 1.62
CA LEU A 199 2.10 10.52 0.95
C LEU A 199 3.31 10.47 0.02
N ALA A 200 4.17 9.47 0.24
CA ALA A 200 5.28 9.17 -0.65
C ALA A 200 4.99 7.85 -1.37
N PRO A 201 4.53 7.89 -2.62
CA PRO A 201 4.33 6.69 -3.39
C PRO A 201 5.65 6.12 -3.89
N GLY A 202 5.64 4.81 -4.08
CA GLY A 202 6.71 4.06 -4.71
C GLY A 202 6.18 2.91 -5.54
N PRO A 203 7.06 2.21 -6.25
CA PRO A 203 8.50 2.44 -6.33
C PRO A 203 8.89 3.79 -6.97
N ARG A 204 9.99 4.41 -6.50
CA ARG A 204 10.38 5.79 -6.90
C ARG A 204 10.63 5.88 -8.41
N ARG A 205 9.96 6.84 -9.04
CA ARG A 205 10.12 7.20 -10.46
C ARG A 205 9.42 8.53 -10.73
N GLU A 206 9.87 9.25 -11.74
CA GLU A 206 9.09 10.37 -12.28
C GLU A 206 7.91 9.82 -13.10
N ILE A 207 6.69 10.19 -12.68
CA ILE A 207 5.44 9.83 -13.37
C ILE A 207 4.93 10.97 -14.25
N LEU A 208 5.26 12.21 -13.90
CA LEU A 208 4.95 13.41 -14.68
C LEU A 208 6.24 14.01 -15.23
N ARG A 209 6.21 14.43 -16.50
CA ARG A 209 7.28 15.25 -17.09
C ARG A 209 7.21 16.67 -16.51
N PRO A 210 8.35 17.40 -16.45
CA PRO A 210 8.34 18.80 -16.04
C PRO A 210 7.33 19.66 -16.82
N SER A 211 7.19 19.42 -18.13
CA SER A 211 6.21 20.13 -18.97
C SER A 211 4.75 19.79 -18.64
N GLU A 212 4.47 18.60 -18.10
CA GLU A 212 3.12 18.21 -17.67
C GLU A 212 2.79 18.84 -16.31
N LEU A 213 3.79 19.00 -15.44
CA LEU A 213 3.64 19.69 -14.15
C LEU A 213 3.42 21.20 -14.32
N GLU A 214 4.05 21.81 -15.33
CA GLU A 214 3.89 23.21 -15.72
C GLU A 214 2.61 23.50 -16.53
N ASP A 215 1.86 22.47 -16.94
CA ASP A 215 0.68 22.65 -17.77
C ASP A 215 -0.51 23.22 -16.98
N ASP A 216 -1.06 24.33 -17.46
CA ASP A 216 -2.30 24.93 -16.96
C ASP A 216 -3.47 23.94 -16.94
N SER A 217 -3.45 22.90 -17.79
CA SER A 217 -4.48 21.86 -17.81
C SER A 217 -4.48 21.04 -16.52
N LEU A 218 -3.32 20.57 -16.07
CA LEU A 218 -3.17 19.82 -14.82
C LEU A 218 -3.52 20.69 -13.62
N ALA A 219 -3.06 21.95 -13.61
CA ALA A 219 -3.40 22.93 -12.58
C ALA A 219 -4.93 23.13 -12.47
N ARG A 220 -5.61 23.34 -13.59
CA ARG A 220 -7.07 23.50 -13.63
C ARG A 220 -7.81 22.24 -13.20
N GLU A 221 -7.33 21.06 -13.60
CA GLU A 221 -7.93 19.78 -13.19
C GLU A 221 -7.78 19.54 -11.69
N LEU A 222 -6.58 19.77 -11.14
CA LEU A 222 -6.34 19.65 -9.71
C LEU A 222 -7.19 20.65 -8.92
N GLN A 223 -7.26 21.90 -9.38
CA GLN A 223 -8.12 22.92 -8.79
C GLN A 223 -9.61 22.52 -8.84
N GLN A 224 -10.06 21.92 -9.94
CA GLN A 224 -11.42 21.41 -10.06
C GLN A 224 -11.70 20.27 -9.07
N GLU A 225 -10.76 19.33 -8.90
CA GLU A 225 -10.92 18.20 -7.99
C GLU A 225 -10.98 18.66 -6.53
N VAL A 226 -10.11 19.60 -6.11
CA VAL A 226 -10.12 20.06 -4.71
C VAL A 226 -11.35 20.90 -4.35
N LEU A 227 -11.96 21.61 -5.32
CA LEU A 227 -13.13 22.47 -5.12
C LEU A 227 -14.47 21.76 -5.35
N PHE A 228 -14.54 20.90 -6.38
CA PHE A 228 -15.80 20.33 -6.88
C PHE A 228 -15.78 18.81 -6.94
N GLY A 229 -14.66 18.19 -6.57
CA GLY A 229 -14.52 16.75 -6.54
C GLY A 229 -15.42 16.09 -5.50
N THR A 230 -15.44 14.76 -5.56
CA THR A 230 -16.26 13.93 -4.64
C THR A 230 -15.78 14.07 -3.19
N HIS A 231 -14.50 14.39 -3.00
CA HIS A 231 -13.84 14.60 -1.73
C HIS A 231 -13.20 15.99 -1.70
N SER A 232 -14.02 17.02 -1.96
CA SER A 232 -13.58 18.41 -1.95
C SER A 232 -13.11 18.82 -0.56
N LEU A 233 -11.93 19.42 -0.50
CA LEU A 233 -11.36 19.99 0.72
C LEU A 233 -11.53 21.51 0.77
N PHE A 234 -11.76 22.13 -0.39
CA PHE A 234 -11.75 23.57 -0.56
C PHE A 234 -13.19 24.11 -0.56
N ALA A 235 -13.37 25.26 0.08
CA ALA A 235 -14.65 25.94 0.11
C ALA A 235 -14.90 26.66 -1.22
N VAL A 236 -16.06 26.43 -1.84
CA VAL A 236 -16.42 27.03 -3.14
C VAL A 236 -16.55 28.55 -3.06
N GLU A 237 -16.97 29.06 -1.89
CA GLU A 237 -17.07 30.49 -1.61
C GLU A 237 -15.72 31.20 -1.44
N SER A 238 -14.62 30.46 -1.33
CA SER A 238 -13.27 31.01 -1.11
C SER A 238 -12.43 30.99 -2.39
N GLY A 239 -11.60 32.02 -2.57
CA GLY A 239 -10.70 32.08 -3.72
C GLY A 239 -9.58 31.06 -3.60
N ALA A 240 -9.43 30.16 -4.59
CA ALA A 240 -8.30 29.24 -4.68
C ALA A 240 -7.20 29.83 -5.57
N SER A 241 -5.95 29.63 -5.17
CA SER A 241 -4.77 29.99 -5.94
C SER A 241 -4.00 28.75 -6.36
N THR A 242 -3.30 28.83 -7.49
CA THR A 242 -2.45 27.75 -7.99
C THR A 242 -1.13 28.33 -8.45
N GLU A 243 -0.04 27.73 -7.99
CA GLU A 243 1.32 28.17 -8.29
C GLU A 243 2.26 26.98 -8.38
N LEU A 244 3.28 27.09 -9.24
CA LEU A 244 4.38 26.15 -9.28
C LEU A 244 5.53 26.68 -8.42
N ARG A 245 5.85 25.98 -7.33
CA ARG A 245 6.94 26.31 -6.40
C ARG A 245 8.06 25.30 -6.53
N GLY A 246 9.09 25.65 -7.30
CA GLY A 246 10.16 24.71 -7.62
C GLY A 246 9.60 23.54 -8.42
N GLU A 247 9.70 22.32 -7.89
CA GLU A 247 9.19 21.09 -8.51
C GLU A 247 7.84 20.63 -7.91
N ARG A 248 7.12 21.54 -7.22
CA ARG A 248 5.83 21.26 -6.58
C ARG A 248 4.74 22.13 -7.20
N LEU A 249 3.69 21.51 -7.72
CA LEU A 249 2.48 22.23 -8.07
C LEU A 249 1.62 22.34 -6.81
N VAL A 250 1.34 23.57 -6.40
CA VAL A 250 0.64 23.90 -5.15
C VAL A 250 -0.69 24.55 -5.48
N VAL A 251 -1.78 23.98 -4.96
CA VAL A 251 -3.10 24.57 -4.97
C VAL A 251 -3.47 24.89 -3.53
N SER A 252 -3.86 26.13 -3.25
CA SER A 252 -4.06 26.61 -1.88
C SER A 252 -5.28 27.53 -1.73
N GLN A 253 -5.82 27.53 -0.53
CA GLN A 253 -6.85 28.40 0.02
C GLN A 253 -6.47 28.83 1.44
N ASP A 254 -7.24 29.74 2.03
CA ASP A 254 -7.01 30.27 3.37
C ASP A 254 -6.94 29.21 4.48
N ARG A 255 -7.50 28.01 4.29
CA ARG A 255 -7.57 26.94 5.31
C ARG A 255 -7.13 25.55 4.83
N ALA A 256 -6.75 25.40 3.56
CA ALA A 256 -6.25 24.14 3.04
C ALA A 256 -5.24 24.34 1.89
N SER A 257 -4.31 23.40 1.72
CA SER A 257 -3.44 23.34 0.56
C SER A 257 -3.18 21.90 0.14
N VAL A 258 -2.97 21.70 -1.16
CA VAL A 258 -2.61 20.43 -1.77
C VAL A 258 -1.41 20.65 -2.66
N GLU A 259 -0.36 19.86 -2.45
CA GLU A 259 0.89 19.92 -3.20
C GLU A 259 1.13 18.59 -3.90
N ILE A 260 1.57 18.63 -5.16
CA ILE A 260 1.97 17.44 -5.92
C ILE A 260 3.36 17.61 -6.55
N THR A 261 4.15 16.54 -6.61
CA THR A 261 5.46 16.51 -7.29
C THR A 261 5.45 15.66 -8.55
N SER A 262 6.49 15.78 -9.38
CA SER A 262 6.69 14.94 -10.58
C SER A 262 6.82 13.43 -10.27
N ALA A 263 7.25 13.09 -9.05
CA ALA A 263 7.34 11.72 -8.56
C ALA A 263 6.02 11.18 -7.97
N GLY A 264 4.98 12.02 -7.90
CA GLY A 264 3.68 11.69 -7.33
C GLY A 264 3.59 11.86 -5.81
N ASP A 265 4.57 12.49 -5.16
CA ASP A 265 4.45 12.83 -3.74
C ASP A 265 3.30 13.81 -3.57
N ILE A 266 2.44 13.57 -2.57
CA ILE A 266 1.27 14.40 -2.29
C ILE A 266 1.36 14.88 -0.85
N VAL A 267 1.23 16.19 -0.64
CA VAL A 267 1.09 16.78 0.69
C VAL A 267 -0.22 17.54 0.76
N VAL A 268 -1.08 17.16 1.70
CA VAL A 268 -2.35 17.83 1.98
C VAL A 268 -2.26 18.48 3.36
N ARG A 269 -2.58 19.77 3.44
CA ARG A 269 -2.64 20.54 4.68
C ARG A 269 -4.03 21.10 4.84
N GLN A 270 -4.55 21.03 6.06
CA GLN A 270 -5.86 21.56 6.40
C GLN A 270 -5.82 22.13 7.81
N ALA A 271 -6.54 23.21 8.06
CA ALA A 271 -6.72 23.70 9.41
C ALA A 271 -7.43 22.63 10.26
N ALA A 272 -6.88 22.28 11.42
CA ALA A 272 -7.39 21.22 12.30
C ALA A 272 -8.66 21.61 13.07
N MET A 273 -9.18 22.80 12.80
CA MET A 273 -10.25 23.45 13.55
C MET A 273 -11.32 23.93 12.58
N ALA A 274 -12.60 23.78 12.96
CA ALA A 274 -13.71 24.31 12.19
C ALA A 274 -13.64 25.85 12.07
N ALA A 275 -14.03 26.37 10.91
CA ALA A 275 -14.04 27.80 10.61
C ALA A 275 -15.18 28.56 11.30
N ASP A 276 -16.37 27.94 11.41
CA ASP A 276 -17.55 28.55 12.02
C ASP A 276 -17.62 28.16 13.49
N ARG A 277 -17.04 29.03 14.34
CA ARG A 277 -17.03 28.86 15.80
C ARG A 277 -17.76 30.01 16.47
N SER A 278 -18.60 29.70 17.43
CA SER A 278 -19.23 30.72 18.27
C SER A 278 -18.15 31.45 19.07
N PHE A 279 -18.20 32.78 19.10
CA PHE A 279 -17.25 33.60 19.89
C PHE A 279 -17.23 33.27 21.40
N THR A 280 -18.25 32.57 21.88
CA THR A 280 -18.39 32.15 23.29
C THR A 280 -17.71 30.83 23.63
N GLU A 281 -17.35 30.01 22.63
CA GLU A 281 -16.76 28.68 22.81
C GLU A 281 -15.25 28.77 23.01
N ILE A 282 -14.68 27.93 23.88
CA ILE A 282 -13.22 27.83 24.03
C ILE A 282 -12.67 26.96 22.89
N PRO A 283 -11.69 27.46 22.11
CA PRO A 283 -11.03 26.69 21.06
C PRO A 283 -10.49 25.34 21.56
N ALA A 284 -10.69 24.31 20.76
CA ALA A 284 -10.15 22.99 21.00
C ALA A 284 -9.99 22.20 19.71
N LEU A 285 -9.16 21.17 19.78
CA LEU A 285 -9.01 20.16 18.74
C LEU A 285 -10.01 19.04 19.00
N ILE A 286 -10.90 18.85 18.03
CA ILE A 286 -11.93 17.82 18.09
C ILE A 286 -11.42 16.59 17.36
N GLN A 287 -11.39 15.45 18.06
CA GLN A 287 -10.81 14.22 17.52
C GLN A 287 -11.52 13.76 16.24
N GLU A 288 -12.85 13.89 16.23
CA GLU A 288 -13.69 13.53 15.09
C GLU A 288 -13.41 14.40 13.86
N ASP A 289 -13.11 15.70 14.05
CA ASP A 289 -12.79 16.62 12.95
C ASP A 289 -11.42 16.31 12.35
N VAL A 290 -10.44 16.04 13.20
CA VAL A 290 -9.10 15.62 12.77
C VAL A 290 -9.18 14.30 12.02
N CYS A 291 -9.95 13.33 12.53
CA CYS A 291 -10.16 12.04 11.85
C CYS A 291 -10.83 12.22 10.48
N SER A 292 -11.87 13.06 10.38
CA SER A 292 -12.51 13.37 9.09
C SER A 292 -11.51 14.02 8.13
N SER A 293 -10.74 15.01 8.61
CA SER A 293 -9.74 15.72 7.80
C SER A 293 -8.68 14.77 7.22
N VAL A 294 -8.20 13.81 8.01
CA VAL A 294 -7.27 12.76 7.55
C VAL A 294 -7.94 11.83 6.53
N ALA A 295 -9.17 11.40 6.78
CA ALA A 295 -9.91 10.52 5.86
C ALA A 295 -10.16 11.20 4.51
N ASP A 296 -10.56 12.47 4.52
CA ASP A 296 -10.83 13.24 3.31
C ASP A 296 -9.53 13.53 2.53
N ALA A 297 -8.42 13.80 3.24
CA ALA A 297 -7.10 13.92 2.63
C ALA A 297 -6.62 12.61 1.96
N LEU A 298 -6.85 11.45 2.60
CA LEU A 298 -6.53 10.14 2.02
C LEU A 298 -7.35 9.87 0.76
N LYS A 299 -8.66 10.15 0.81
CA LYS A 299 -9.58 9.97 -0.32
C LYS A 299 -9.20 10.87 -1.50
N LEU A 300 -8.97 12.15 -1.25
CA LEU A 300 -8.53 13.10 -2.28
C LEU A 300 -7.22 12.63 -2.90
N SER A 301 -6.24 12.26 -2.08
CA SER A 301 -4.92 11.84 -2.57
C SER A 301 -5.01 10.58 -3.43
N ALA A 302 -5.90 9.63 -3.09
CA ALA A 302 -6.16 8.45 -3.92
C ALA A 302 -6.72 8.82 -5.31
N VAL A 303 -7.65 9.78 -5.38
CA VAL A 303 -8.20 10.29 -6.64
C VAL A 303 -7.13 10.98 -7.48
N ILE A 304 -6.30 11.83 -6.85
CA ILE A 304 -5.18 12.51 -7.51
C ILE A 304 -4.20 11.48 -8.08
N LEU A 305 -3.79 10.47 -7.30
CA LEU A 305 -2.87 9.42 -7.76
C LEU A 305 -3.44 8.62 -8.94
N ASP A 306 -4.73 8.27 -8.91
CA ASP A 306 -5.41 7.60 -10.01
C ASP A 306 -5.45 8.44 -11.29
N ARG A 307 -5.42 9.77 -11.16
CA ARG A 307 -5.32 10.69 -12.29
C ARG A 307 -3.90 10.79 -12.84
N ILE A 308 -2.91 11.09 -11.99
CA ILE A 308 -1.53 11.37 -12.43
C ILE A 308 -0.73 10.10 -12.76
N ASP A 309 -1.13 8.94 -12.22
CA ASP A 309 -0.56 7.63 -12.51
C ASP A 309 -1.65 6.59 -12.81
N SER A 310 -2.39 6.84 -13.89
CA SER A 310 -3.42 5.93 -14.41
C SER A 310 -2.90 4.50 -14.70
N PRO A 311 -1.67 4.28 -15.21
CA PRO A 311 -1.13 2.93 -15.40
C PRO A 311 -0.74 2.21 -14.10
N LYS A 312 -0.95 2.84 -12.93
CA LYS A 312 -0.65 2.30 -11.59
C LYS A 312 0.80 1.83 -11.46
N ARG A 313 1.73 2.62 -11.98
CA ARG A 313 3.18 2.38 -11.88
C ARG A 313 3.67 2.52 -10.44
N LEU A 314 3.00 3.35 -9.65
CA LEU A 314 3.17 3.53 -8.22
C LEU A 314 2.22 2.56 -7.51
N SER A 315 2.78 1.49 -6.95
CA SER A 315 2.03 0.36 -6.37
C SER A 315 1.94 0.42 -4.85
N HIS A 316 2.80 1.17 -4.19
CA HIS A 316 2.91 1.27 -2.73
C HIS A 316 2.97 2.72 -2.28
N ILE A 317 2.55 3.00 -1.05
CA ILE A 317 2.52 4.36 -0.49
C ILE A 317 2.96 4.28 0.97
N ALA A 318 3.93 5.11 1.35
CA ALA A 318 4.17 5.47 2.75
C ALA A 318 3.29 6.67 3.10
N ALA A 319 2.55 6.57 4.20
CA ALA A 319 1.68 7.64 4.68
C ALA A 319 2.11 8.12 6.06
N VAL A 320 2.36 9.42 6.18
CA VAL A 320 2.68 10.08 7.43
C VAL A 320 1.64 11.16 7.66
N ALA A 321 1.02 11.14 8.84
CA ALA A 321 0.12 12.18 9.29
C ALA A 321 0.78 12.96 10.42
N ALA A 322 0.53 14.26 10.48
CA ALA A 322 0.95 15.08 11.59
C ALA A 322 -0.09 16.11 11.99
N LEU A 323 0.02 16.51 13.24
CA LEU A 323 -0.69 17.61 13.83
C LEU A 323 0.37 18.63 14.26
N THR A 324 0.35 19.81 13.65
CA THR A 324 1.34 20.87 13.87
C THR A 324 0.67 22.13 14.41
N ASP A 325 1.47 23.01 15.00
CA ASP A 325 1.02 24.30 15.54
C ASP A 325 -0.13 24.14 16.56
N VAL A 326 -0.11 23.06 17.34
CA VAL A 326 -1.16 22.70 18.32
C VAL A 326 -1.24 23.75 19.44
N GLY A 327 -0.11 24.36 19.81
CA GLY A 327 -0.01 25.32 20.89
C GLY A 327 -0.61 24.78 22.20
N PHE A 328 -1.53 25.54 22.79
CA PHE A 328 -2.19 25.19 24.06
C PHE A 328 -3.59 24.60 23.87
N GLN A 329 -3.94 24.16 22.66
CA GLN A 329 -5.29 23.69 22.35
C GLN A 329 -5.62 22.40 23.09
N ALA A 330 -6.83 22.32 23.66
CA ALA A 330 -7.29 21.12 24.33
C ALA A 330 -7.64 20.04 23.31
N TRP A 331 -7.19 18.80 23.54
CA TRP A 331 -7.57 17.63 22.75
C TRP A 331 -8.77 16.93 23.40
N ARG A 332 -9.94 16.89 22.72
CA ARG A 332 -11.17 16.30 23.28
C ARG A 332 -12.13 15.80 22.21
N THR A 333 -12.99 14.87 22.58
CA THR A 333 -14.07 14.39 21.70
C THR A 333 -15.14 15.47 21.52
N ARG A 334 -15.93 15.35 20.45
CA ARG A 334 -17.10 16.21 20.20
C ARG A 334 -18.08 16.18 21.38
N ASP A 335 -18.41 14.99 21.89
CA ASP A 335 -19.33 14.83 23.02
C ASP A 335 -18.82 15.51 24.31
N GLU A 336 -17.52 15.44 24.58
CA GLU A 336 -16.91 16.18 25.71
C GLU A 336 -16.96 17.69 25.50
N HIS A 337 -16.78 18.16 24.27
CA HIS A 337 -16.87 19.58 23.93
C HIS A 337 -18.30 20.11 24.04
N ASP A 338 -19.28 19.40 23.48
CA ASP A 338 -20.69 19.82 23.47
C ASP A 338 -21.29 19.87 24.89
N LYS A 339 -20.84 18.98 25.78
CA LYS A 339 -21.22 19.01 27.21
C LYS A 339 -20.65 20.21 27.95
N ASN A 340 -19.47 20.68 27.55
CA ASN A 340 -18.68 21.69 28.25
C ASN A 340 -17.98 22.64 27.28
N PRO A 341 -18.72 23.41 26.45
CA PRO A 341 -18.14 24.20 25.36
C PRO A 341 -17.27 25.36 25.87
N ASN A 342 -17.63 25.88 27.04
CA ASN A 342 -17.01 27.06 27.66
C ASN A 342 -16.03 26.70 28.79
N SER A 343 -15.70 25.41 28.95
CA SER A 343 -14.66 24.98 29.88
C SER A 343 -13.65 24.08 29.19
N GLY A 344 -12.38 24.19 29.57
CA GLY A 344 -11.29 23.44 28.97
C GLY A 344 -10.00 23.67 29.75
N SER A 345 -9.22 22.60 29.92
CA SER A 345 -7.84 22.71 30.36
C SER A 345 -6.95 23.03 29.17
N PHE A 346 -5.90 23.82 29.38
CA PHE A 346 -4.86 23.99 28.36
C PHE A 346 -4.23 22.63 28.02
N GLY A 347 -4.03 22.38 26.72
CA GLY A 347 -3.24 21.24 26.26
C GLY A 347 -1.81 21.37 26.75
N MET A 348 -1.27 20.31 27.34
CA MET A 348 0.14 20.21 27.76
C MET A 348 0.94 19.27 26.85
N GLY A 349 0.32 18.82 25.75
CA GLY A 349 0.93 17.92 24.77
C GLY A 349 1.98 18.62 23.91
N PRO A 350 2.72 17.85 23.09
CA PRO A 350 3.70 18.43 22.18
C PRO A 350 3.02 19.30 21.13
N ASP A 351 3.67 20.42 20.80
CA ASP A 351 3.20 21.36 19.77
C ASP A 351 3.14 20.71 18.36
N ARG A 352 3.91 19.63 18.20
CA ARG A 352 3.96 18.82 16.99
C ARG A 352 3.90 17.34 17.33
N THR A 353 2.97 16.63 16.70
CA THR A 353 2.86 15.17 16.76
C THR A 353 2.91 14.61 15.35
N VAL A 354 3.75 13.61 15.11
CA VAL A 354 3.89 12.92 13.82
C VAL A 354 3.63 11.44 14.04
N VAL A 355 2.81 10.83 13.19
CA VAL A 355 2.44 9.42 13.26
C VAL A 355 2.47 8.79 11.88
N HIS A 356 2.77 7.50 11.84
CA HIS A 356 2.72 6.68 10.63
C HIS A 356 2.28 5.26 11.01
N LEU A 357 1.75 4.52 10.03
CA LEU A 357 1.29 3.15 10.25
C LEU A 357 2.48 2.19 10.45
N ASN A 358 2.20 0.99 10.96
CA ASN A 358 3.17 -0.10 11.02
C ASN A 358 2.55 -1.39 10.44
N PRO A 359 3.08 -1.94 9.33
CA PRO A 359 4.17 -1.40 8.49
C PRO A 359 3.85 -0.01 7.92
N ALA A 360 4.91 0.77 7.64
CA ALA A 360 4.78 2.18 7.22
C ALA A 360 4.35 2.31 5.77
N VAL A 361 4.72 1.32 4.96
CA VAL A 361 4.32 1.22 3.55
C VAL A 361 3.15 0.24 3.41
N ARG A 362 2.12 0.68 2.70
CA ARG A 362 0.94 -0.10 2.34
C ARG A 362 0.74 -0.10 0.82
N THR A 363 -0.11 -0.99 0.32
CA THR A 363 -0.40 -1.01 -1.12
C THR A 363 -1.28 0.17 -1.49
N ARG A 364 -1.10 0.73 -2.70
CA ARG A 364 -1.96 1.81 -3.20
C ARG A 364 -3.45 1.42 -3.20
N ALA A 365 -3.77 0.14 -3.44
CA ALA A 365 -5.14 -0.35 -3.44
C ALA A 365 -5.83 -0.20 -2.08
N GLU A 366 -5.08 -0.37 -0.98
CA GLU A 366 -5.58 -0.24 0.38
C GLU A 366 -6.07 1.19 0.68
N PHE A 367 -5.32 2.21 0.21
CA PHE A 367 -5.69 3.62 0.33
C PHE A 367 -6.98 3.97 -0.44
N SER A 368 -7.19 3.37 -1.61
CA SER A 368 -8.41 3.59 -2.38
C SER A 368 -9.63 2.84 -1.82
N GLN A 369 -9.44 1.67 -1.22
CA GLN A 369 -10.53 0.80 -0.79
C GLN A 369 -10.99 1.07 0.65
N ARG A 370 -10.07 1.42 1.56
CA ARG A 370 -10.36 1.54 3.00
C ARG A 370 -9.76 2.81 3.63
N PRO A 371 -9.96 4.00 3.03
CA PRO A 371 -9.37 5.24 3.56
C PRO A 371 -9.86 5.57 4.99
N ASP A 372 -11.11 5.24 5.31
CA ASP A 372 -11.67 5.50 6.64
C ASP A 372 -11.06 4.60 7.73
N GLU A 373 -10.73 3.34 7.42
CA GLU A 373 -10.04 2.45 8.36
C GLU A 373 -8.62 2.96 8.66
N LEU A 374 -7.88 3.36 7.61
CA LEU A 374 -6.53 3.93 7.75
C LEU A 374 -6.54 5.24 8.54
N ALA A 375 -7.54 6.09 8.34
CA ALA A 375 -7.71 7.32 9.12
C ALA A 375 -7.97 7.03 10.60
N HIS A 376 -8.80 6.03 10.92
CA HIS A 376 -9.02 5.60 12.31
C HIS A 376 -7.75 5.07 12.97
N ASP A 377 -6.94 4.29 12.24
CA ASP A 377 -5.67 3.76 12.75
C ASP A 377 -4.67 4.88 13.04
N LEU A 378 -4.51 5.84 12.12
CA LEU A 378 -3.70 7.05 12.35
C LEU A 378 -4.24 7.84 13.55
N MET A 379 -5.56 7.94 13.70
CA MET A 379 -6.17 8.63 14.83
C MET A 379 -5.93 7.93 16.17
N TYR A 380 -5.89 6.59 16.18
CA TYR A 380 -5.49 5.84 17.35
C TYR A 380 -4.06 6.16 17.78
N LEU A 381 -3.13 6.30 16.82
CA LEU A 381 -1.74 6.65 17.10
C LEU A 381 -1.62 8.07 17.66
N PHE A 382 -2.28 9.06 17.06
CA PHE A 382 -2.33 10.42 17.60
C PHE A 382 -2.87 10.46 19.03
N ARG A 383 -3.94 9.74 19.34
CA ARG A 383 -4.49 9.63 20.70
C ARG A 383 -3.49 9.06 21.69
N ARG A 384 -2.64 8.14 21.26
CA ARG A 384 -1.61 7.52 22.10
C ARG A 384 -0.46 8.48 22.40
N GLU A 385 -0.08 9.32 21.44
CA GLU A 385 0.98 10.31 21.63
C GLU A 385 0.48 11.55 22.40
N LEU A 386 -0.76 12.00 22.17
CA LEU A 386 -1.33 13.20 22.81
C LEU A 386 -1.87 12.97 24.25
N LYS A 387 -2.00 11.70 24.69
CA LYS A 387 -2.39 11.34 26.06
C LYS A 387 -1.19 11.03 26.97
N GLN A 388 0.03 11.03 26.43
CA GLN A 388 1.28 11.03 27.20
C GLN A 388 1.60 12.45 27.67
#